data_AF-V5H3D1-F1
#
_entry.id   AF-V5H3D1-F1
#
_cell.length_a   1.000
_cell.length_b   1.000
_cell.length_c   1.000
_cell.angle_alpha   90.00
_cell.angle_beta   90.00
_cell.angle_gamma   90.00
#
_symmetry.space_group_name_H-M   'P 1'
#
loop_
_entity.id
_entity.type
_entity.pdbx_description
1 polymer ?
#
loop_
_entity_poly.entity_id
_entity_poly.type
_entity_poly.pdbx_seq_one_letter_code
_entity_poly.pdbx_strand_id
1 'polypeptide(L)' 'VISHVGFDKDMEIARSVPELHLVVGGHTNTFLYNGTSPRKEDIVNGQYPTIATRTDNSYALVVQDYWAGKYLGHLQLQF' A
#
# COMPACT_ATOMS: atom_id res chain seq x y z
N VAL A 1 6.83 7.14 -4.97
CA VAL A 1 6.33 6.91 -6.35
C VAL A 1 4.83 6.86 -6.32
N ILE A 2 4.18 7.38 -7.36
CA ILE A 2 2.74 7.20 -7.61
C ILE A 2 2.62 6.25 -8.81
N SER A 3 1.83 5.19 -8.68
CA SER A 3 1.73 4.13 -9.68
C SER A 3 0.27 3.70 -9.91
N HIS A 4 0.05 3.00 -11.03
CA HIS A 4 -1.25 2.41 -11.37
C HIS A 4 -1.04 1.06 -12.05
N VAL A 5 -0.21 0.20 -11.45
CA VAL A 5 0.21 -1.10 -12.01
C VAL A 5 -0.32 -2.30 -11.24
N GLY A 6 -1.03 -2.06 -10.14
CA GLY A 6 -1.57 -3.10 -9.27
C GLY A 6 -0.64 -3.46 -8.12
N PHE A 7 -1.26 -3.91 -7.03
CA PHE A 7 -0.60 -4.07 -5.73
C PHE A 7 0.60 -5.02 -5.76
N ASP A 8 0.51 -6.15 -6.46
CA ASP A 8 1.62 -7.10 -6.54
C ASP A 8 2.84 -6.50 -7.26
N LYS A 9 2.61 -5.70 -8.31
CA LYS A 9 3.68 -5.01 -9.03
C LYS A 9 4.23 -3.84 -8.23
N ASP A 10 3.38 -3.13 -7.47
CA ASP A 10 3.80 -2.11 -6.52
C ASP A 10 4.75 -2.70 -5.47
N MET A 11 4.44 -3.89 -4.93
CA MET A 11 5.28 -4.61 -3.99
C MET A 11 6.61 -5.07 -4.61
N GLU A 12 6.60 -5.53 -5.87
CA GLU A 12 7.82 -5.87 -6.60
C GLU A 12 8.73 -4.64 -6.76
N ILE A 13 8.19 -3.51 -7.25
CA ILE A 13 8.93 -2.26 -7.43
C ILE A 13 9.51 -1.78 -6.10
N ALA A 14 8.72 -1.81 -5.02
CA ALA A 14 9.14 -1.39 -3.69
C ALA A 14 10.33 -2.21 -3.16
N ARG A 15 10.36 -3.51 -3.44
CA ARG A 15 11.47 -4.40 -3.07
C ARG A 15 12.71 -4.22 -3.94
N SER A 16 12.53 -3.90 -5.23
CA SER A 16 13.61 -3.83 -6.21
C SER A 16 14.35 -2.50 -6.27
N VAL A 17 13.78 -1.40 -5.77
CA VAL A 17 14.39 -0.06 -5.82
C VAL A 17 14.77 0.39 -4.41
N PRO A 18 16.06 0.30 -4.01
CA PRO A 18 16.52 0.63 -2.65
C PRO A 18 16.24 2.07 -2.22
N GLU A 19 16.29 3.03 -3.14
CA GLU A 19 16.13 4.46 -2.89
C GLU A 19 14.67 4.87 -2.64
N LEU A 20 13.74 3.94 -2.83
CA LEU A 20 12.31 4.21 -2.73
C LEU A 20 11.84 4.04 -1.28
N HIS A 21 11.19 5.04 -0.71
CA HIS A 21 10.65 4.97 0.65
C HIS A 21 9.14 4.68 0.68
N LEU A 22 8.41 5.06 -0.38
CA LEU A 22 6.94 4.97 -0.45
C LEU A 22 6.45 4.73 -1.89
N VAL A 23 5.49 3.81 -2.04
CA VAL A 23 4.62 3.65 -3.22
C VAL A 23 3.18 3.97 -2.84
N VAL A 24 2.55 4.88 -3.58
CA VAL A 24 1.10 5.11 -3.56
C VAL A 24 0.54 4.52 -4.85
N GLY A 25 -0.16 3.40 -4.74
CA GLY A 25 -0.59 2.57 -5.86
C GLY A 25 -2.08 2.70 -6.22
N GLY A 26 -2.52 1.86 -7.16
CA GLY A 26 -3.91 1.76 -7.61
C GLY A 26 -4.12 0.54 -8.52
N HIS A 27 -5.08 0.60 -9.44
CA HIS A 27 -5.46 -0.45 -10.41
C HIS A 27 -6.20 -1.67 -9.83
N THR A 28 -5.69 -2.28 -8.77
CA THR A 28 -6.23 -3.55 -8.23
C THR A 28 -7.37 -3.37 -7.22
N ASN A 29 -7.78 -2.13 -6.93
CA ASN A 29 -8.78 -1.79 -5.93
C ASN A 29 -8.48 -2.42 -4.55
N THR A 30 -7.20 -2.54 -4.19
CA THR A 30 -6.79 -3.26 -2.98
C THR A 30 -7.16 -2.45 -1.74
N PHE A 31 -7.92 -3.06 -0.83
CA PHE A 31 -8.28 -2.45 0.45
C PHE A 31 -7.26 -2.81 1.52
N LEU A 32 -6.44 -1.85 1.91
CA LEU A 32 -5.50 -1.99 3.02
C LEU A 32 -6.06 -1.28 4.24
N TYR A 33 -6.09 -1.96 5.38
CA TYR A 33 -6.63 -1.40 6.62
C TYR A 33 -6.07 -2.14 7.85
N ASN A 34 -5.94 -1.42 8.98
CA ASN A 34 -5.52 -2.02 10.25
C ASN A 34 -6.73 -2.21 11.17
N GLY A 35 -6.90 -3.44 11.66
CA GLY A 35 -8.02 -3.80 12.54
C GLY A 35 -9.26 -4.24 11.77
N THR A 36 -10.44 -4.06 12.37
CA THR A 36 -11.72 -4.43 11.74
C THR A 36 -12.12 -3.37 10.72
N SER A 37 -12.50 -3.81 9.52
CA SER A 37 -13.06 -2.92 8.51
C SER A 37 -14.22 -2.09 9.09
N PRO A 38 -14.29 -0.78 8.80
CA PRO A 38 -15.40 0.07 9.24
C PRO A 38 -16.73 -0.31 8.56
N ARG A 39 -16.68 -1.12 7.49
CA ARG A 39 -17.81 -1.62 6.73
C ARG A 39 -17.72 -3.12 6.60
N LYS A 40 -18.75 -3.85 7.07
CA LYS A 40 -18.72 -5.32 7.16
C LYS A 40 -18.57 -6.01 5.80
N GLU A 41 -19.02 -5.34 4.75
CA GLU A 41 -18.94 -5.83 3.37
C GLU A 41 -17.55 -5.67 2.74
N ASP A 42 -16.68 -4.82 3.30
CA ASP A 42 -15.35 -4.57 2.75
C ASP A 42 -14.33 -5.57 3.33
N ILE A 43 -13.67 -6.31 2.44
CA ILE A 43 -12.67 -7.32 2.81
C ILE A 43 -11.29 -6.67 2.85
N VAL A 44 -10.67 -6.69 4.03
CA VAL A 44 -9.30 -6.20 4.20
C VAL A 44 -8.31 -7.16 3.53
N ASN A 45 -7.54 -6.66 2.57
CA ASN A 45 -6.55 -7.43 1.82
C ASN A 45 -5.15 -7.42 2.46
N GLY A 46 -4.87 -6.46 3.34
CA GLY A 46 -3.58 -6.32 4.00
C GLY A 46 -3.55 -5.14 4.96
N GLN A 47 -2.41 -4.96 5.63
CA GLN A 47 -2.20 -3.84 6.55
C GLN A 47 -1.96 -2.53 5.79
N TYR A 48 -2.39 -1.42 6.39
CA TYR A 48 -2.13 -0.06 5.90
C TYR A 48 -1.15 0.67 6.83
N PRO A 49 0.02 1.12 6.35
CA PRO A 49 0.64 0.74 5.08
C PRO A 49 1.11 -0.72 5.09
N THR A 50 1.25 -1.32 3.91
CA THR A 50 1.93 -2.62 3.79
C THR A 50 3.43 -2.40 3.70
N ILE A 51 4.20 -3.19 4.44
CA ILE A 51 5.67 -3.10 4.46
C ILE A 51 6.26 -4.04 3.41
N ALA A 52 7.02 -3.47 2.48
CA ALA A 52 7.81 -4.20 1.51
C ALA A 52 9.26 -4.30 2.00
N THR A 53 9.56 -5.33 2.80
CA THR A 53 10.92 -5.60 3.32
C THR A 53 11.84 -6.08 2.20
N ARG A 54 13.09 -5.59 2.19
CA ARG A 54 14.16 -5.97 1.27
C ARG A 54 15.14 -6.95 1.93
N THR A 55 16.06 -7.47 1.14
CA THR A 55 17.07 -8.45 1.60
C THR A 55 18.09 -7.87 2.58
N ASP A 56 18.31 -6.55 2.56
CA ASP A 56 19.21 -5.83 3.48
C ASP A 56 18.50 -5.31 4.74
N ASN A 57 17.27 -5.78 5.00
CA ASN A 57 16.37 -5.32 6.07
C ASN A 57 15.90 -3.86 5.96
N SER A 58 16.26 -3.13 4.89
CA SER A 58 15.58 -1.89 4.56
C SER A 58 14.15 -2.18 4.07
N TYR A 59 13.32 -1.14 3.97
CA TYR A 59 11.94 -1.30 3.54
C TYR A 59 11.43 -0.09 2.77
N ALA A 60 10.36 -0.32 2.03
CA ALA A 60 9.48 0.70 1.50
C ALA A 60 8.05 0.45 1.98
N LEU A 61 7.26 1.52 2.07
CA LEU A 61 5.83 1.44 2.38
C LEU A 61 5.03 1.39 1.08
N VAL A 62 3.98 0.57 1.03
CA VAL A 62 3.03 0.49 -0.09
C VAL A 62 1.63 0.75 0.43
N VAL A 63 0.91 1.67 -0.21
CA VAL A 63 -0.49 2.00 0.12
C VAL A 63 -1.39 1.96 -1.10
N GLN A 64 -2.62 1.52 -0.89
CA GLN A 64 -3.79 1.69 -1.76
C GLN A 64 -5.00 1.95 -0.87
N ASP A 65 -5.99 2.67 -1.37
CA ASP A 65 -7.17 3.13 -0.62
C ASP A 65 -8.49 2.69 -1.27
N TYR A 66 -8.53 1.45 -1.78
CA TYR A 66 -9.72 0.82 -2.34
C TYR A 66 -10.18 1.45 -3.68
N TRP A 67 -11.49 1.68 -3.88
CA TRP A 67 -12.03 2.15 -5.16
C TRP A 67 -13.22 3.11 -5.01
N ALA A 68 -13.55 3.78 -6.12
CA ALA A 68 -14.67 4.73 -6.28
C ALA A 68 -14.77 5.84 -5.22
N GLY A 69 -13.64 6.24 -4.63
CA GLY A 69 -13.60 7.28 -3.60
C GLY A 69 -14.37 6.91 -2.32
N LYS A 70 -14.66 5.62 -2.09
CA LYS A 70 -15.31 5.15 -0.86
C LYS A 70 -14.45 5.44 0.38
N TYR A 71 -13.14 5.39 0.21
CA TYR A 71 -12.15 5.75 1.22
C TYR A 71 -11.21 6.83 0.67
N LEU A 72 -10.63 7.59 1.59
CA LEU A 72 -9.56 8.54 1.31
C LEU A 72 -8.31 8.05 2.03
N GLY A 73 -7.26 7.71 1.28
CA GLY A 73 -5.98 7.33 1.86
C GLY A 73 -5.40 8.43 2.75
N HIS A 74 -4.94 8.05 3.95
CA HIS A 74 -4.31 8.97 4.89
C HIS A 74 -3.09 8.31 5.53
N LEU A 75 -1.90 8.81 5.18
CA LEU A 75 -0.61 8.35 5.69
C LEU A 75 0.21 9.55 6.16
N GLN A 76 0.66 9.53 7.41
CA GLN A 76 1.58 10.51 7.96
C GLN A 76 2.99 9.89 8.02
N LEU A 77 3.98 10.62 7.52
CA LEU A 77 5.38 10.17 7.45
C LEU A 77 6.30 11.18 8.12
N GLN A 78 7.33 10.66 8.79
CA GLN A 78 8.45 11.41 9.31
C GLN A 78 9.73 10.83 8.68
N PHE A 79 10.60 11.71 8.19
CA PHE A 79 11.86 11.36 7.53
C PHE A 79 13.03 11.75 8.43
#